data_AF-A0A2E4ZVE9-F1
#
_entry.id   AF-A0A2E4ZVE9-F1
#
_cell.length_a   1.000
_cell.length_b   1.000
_cell.length_c   1.000
_cell.angle_alpha   90.00
_cell.angle_beta   90.00
_cell.angle_gamma   90.00
#
_symmetry.space_group_name_H-M   'P 1'
#
loop_
_entity.id
_entity.type
_entity.pdbx_description
1 polymer ?
#
loop_
_entity_poly.entity_id
_entity_poly.type
_entity_poly.pdbx_seq_one_letter_code
_entity_poly.pdbx_strand_id
1 'polypeptide(L)' 'MIKVKKQKKESKSFTTRIPLDTWKKVEKYRGYGNWKTNQLMNHALHAFFEIVESSAKQPEIPLICETVRDLCHRTETRKG' A
#
# COMPACT_ATOMS: atom_id res chain seq x y z
N MET A 1 -13.70 18.12 31.87
CA MET A 1 -13.42 17.24 30.71
C MET A 1 -12.81 18.05 29.58
N ILE A 2 -11.49 17.97 29.37
CA ILE A 2 -10.82 18.69 28.29
C ILE A 2 -11.13 17.95 26.98
N LYS A 3 -11.99 18.52 26.13
CA LYS A 3 -12.20 18.03 24.76
C LYS A 3 -10.95 18.33 23.94
N VAL A 4 -10.03 17.37 23.88
CA VAL A 4 -8.92 17.41 22.92
C VAL A 4 -9.54 17.38 21.53
N LYS A 5 -9.54 18.53 20.83
CA LYS A 5 -9.98 18.60 19.44
C LYS A 5 -9.02 17.74 18.62
N LYS A 6 -9.43 16.54 18.21
CA LYS A 6 -8.70 15.75 17.22
C LYS A 6 -8.49 16.65 16.00
N GLN A 7 -7.23 16.89 15.63
CA GLN A 7 -6.92 17.57 14.39
C GLN A 7 -7.64 16.84 13.25
N LYS A 8 -8.38 17.60 12.45
CA LYS A 8 -9.08 17.06 11.29
C LYS A 8 -8.00 16.59 10.32
N LYS A 9 -7.88 15.27 10.13
CA LYS A 9 -6.90 14.72 9.20
C LYS A 9 -7.28 15.17 7.80
N GLU A 10 -6.53 16.11 7.24
CA GLU A 10 -6.77 16.58 5.88
C GLU A 10 -6.30 15.52 4.89
N SER A 11 -7.13 15.23 3.90
CA SER A 11 -6.80 14.33 2.80
C SER A 11 -6.91 15.08 1.48
N LYS A 12 -5.92 14.92 0.60
CA LYS A 12 -5.97 15.42 -0.78
C LYS A 12 -6.19 14.25 -1.72
N SER A 13 -7.04 14.44 -2.71
CA SER A 13 -7.24 13.51 -3.82
C SER A 13 -6.46 13.99 -5.03
N PHE A 14 -5.86 13.07 -5.77
CA PHE A 14 -5.26 13.36 -7.07
C PHE A 14 -5.60 12.26 -8.06
N THR A 15 -5.57 12.60 -9.34
CA THR A 15 -5.75 11.65 -10.45
C THR A 15 -4.40 11.45 -11.12
N THR A 16 -4.03 10.20 -11.36
CA THR A 16 -2.79 9.86 -12.08
C THR A 16 -3.06 8.82 -13.16
N ARG A 17 -2.27 8.85 -14.23
CA ARG A 17 -2.29 7.83 -15.27
C ARG A 17 -1.29 6.74 -14.91
N ILE A 18 -1.72 5.49 -14.94
CA ILE A 18 -0.82 4.35 -14.78
C ILE A 18 -0.98 3.39 -15.96
N PRO A 19 0.09 2.66 -16.32
CA PRO A 19 0.03 1.61 -17.33
C PRO A 19 -1.02 0.54 -17.01
N LEU A 20 -1.64 -0.04 -18.05
CA LEU A 20 -2.72 -1.01 -17.89
C LEU A 20 -2.26 -2.30 -17.19
N ASP A 21 -1.05 -2.76 -17.48
CA ASP A 21 -0.43 -3.91 -16.82
C ASP A 21 -0.22 -3.66 -15.31
N THR A 22 0.10 -2.42 -14.94
CA THR A 22 0.23 -2.00 -13.54
C THR A 22 -1.14 -1.97 -12.86
N TRP A 23 -2.18 -1.48 -13.55
CA TRP A 23 -3.55 -1.52 -13.04
C TRP A 23 -4.03 -2.95 -12.79
N LYS A 24 -3.73 -3.90 -13.69
CA LYS A 24 -4.06 -5.33 -13.48
C LYS A 24 -3.43 -5.89 -12.20
N LYS A 25 -2.19 -5.48 -11.87
CA LYS A 25 -1.54 -5.86 -10.59
C LYS A 25 -2.26 -5.25 -9.40
N VAL A 26 -2.67 -3.98 -9.49
CA VAL A 26 -3.46 -3.29 -8.47
C VAL A 26 -4.77 -4.03 -8.21
N GLU A 27 -5.50 -4.41 -9.25
CA GLU A 27 -6.73 -5.21 -9.12
C GLU A 27 -6.49 -6.57 -8.47
N LYS A 28 -5.42 -7.28 -8.87
CA LYS A 28 -5.02 -8.56 -8.27
C LYS A 28 -4.74 -8.41 -6.76
N TYR A 29 -3.89 -7.45 -6.39
CA TYR A 29 -3.46 -7.26 -5.00
C TYR A 29 -4.56 -6.74 -4.09
N ARG A 30 -5.47 -5.93 -4.64
CA ARG A 30 -6.70 -5.53 -3.95
C ARG A 30 -7.50 -6.74 -3.46
N GLY A 31 -7.53 -7.80 -4.28
CA GLY A 31 -8.24 -9.04 -3.98
C GLY A 31 -7.67 -9.84 -2.82
N TYR A 32 -6.39 -9.69 -2.48
CA TYR A 32 -5.75 -10.50 -1.43
C TYR A 32 -6.10 -10.06 -0.01
N GLY A 33 -6.23 -8.76 0.22
CA GLY A 33 -6.50 -8.18 1.54
C GLY A 33 -7.90 -7.59 1.71
N ASN A 34 -8.78 -7.76 0.71
CA ASN A 34 -10.06 -7.05 0.60
C ASN A 34 -9.90 -5.52 0.77
N TRP A 35 -8.83 -4.96 0.20
CA TRP A 35 -8.49 -3.56 0.35
C TRP A 35 -9.30 -2.67 -0.60
N LYS A 36 -9.45 -1.40 -0.25
CA LYS A 36 -9.86 -0.38 -1.24
C LYS A 36 -8.66 0.04 -2.07
N THR A 37 -8.87 0.40 -3.35
CA THR A 37 -7.80 0.87 -4.24
C THR A 37 -6.98 2.00 -3.59
N ASN A 38 -7.64 3.00 -2.98
CA ASN A 38 -6.94 4.10 -2.30
C ASN A 38 -6.05 3.63 -1.14
N GLN A 39 -6.45 2.59 -0.40
CA GLN A 39 -5.62 2.05 0.68
C GLN A 39 -4.35 1.41 0.10
N LEU A 40 -4.50 0.56 -0.90
CA LEU A 40 -3.36 -0.08 -1.58
C LEU A 40 -2.41 0.95 -2.21
N MET A 41 -2.95 1.98 -2.88
CA MET A 41 -2.15 3.04 -3.49
C MET A 41 -1.42 3.87 -2.44
N ASN A 42 -2.07 4.24 -1.33
CA ASN A 42 -1.42 4.95 -0.23
C ASN A 42 -0.32 4.10 0.40
N HIS A 43 -0.56 2.81 0.60
CA HIS A 43 0.42 1.85 1.08
C HIS A 43 1.65 1.76 0.18
N ALA A 44 1.45 1.69 -1.14
CA ALA A 44 2.53 1.67 -2.12
C ALA A 44 3.34 2.98 -2.11
N LEU A 45 2.68 4.14 -1.98
CA LEU A 45 3.35 5.44 -1.87
C LEU A 45 4.16 5.57 -0.58
N HIS A 46 3.61 5.13 0.55
CA HIS A 46 4.35 5.12 1.83
C HIS A 46 5.59 4.24 1.75
N ALA A 47 5.47 3.03 1.22
CA ALA A 47 6.62 2.14 1.02
C ALA A 47 7.69 2.75 0.10
N PHE A 48 7.25 3.42 -0.97
CA PHE A 48 8.16 4.13 -1.86
C PHE A 48 8.92 5.25 -1.14
N PHE A 49 8.22 6.08 -0.35
CA PHE A 49 8.87 7.15 0.41
C PHE A 49 9.82 6.60 1.49
N GLU A 50 9.47 5.54 2.20
CA GLU A 50 10.37 4.89 3.17
C GLU A 50 11.69 4.44 2.53
N ILE A 51 11.63 3.89 1.31
CA ILE A 51 12.83 3.47 0.57
C ILE A 51 13.64 4.69 0.11
N VAL A 52 12.98 5.72 -0.42
CA VAL A 52 13.64 6.92 -0.97
C VAL A 52 14.27 7.78 0.13
N GLU A 53 13.62 7.88 1.29
CA GLU A 53 14.10 8.65 2.44
C GLU A 53 15.15 7.90 3.26
N SER A 54 15.36 6.60 2.98
CA SER A 54 16.38 5.81 3.65
C SER A 54 17.79 6.27 3.25
N SER A 55 18.64 6.45 4.25
CA SER A 55 20.08 6.70 4.07
C SER A 55 20.91 5.42 3.92
N ALA A 56 20.28 4.25 4.06
CA ALA A 56 20.95 2.97 3.93
C ALA A 56 21.26 2.66 2.45
N LYS A 57 22.44 2.08 2.19
CA LYS A 57 22.78 1.57 0.85
C LYS A 57 21.84 0.46 0.38
N GLN A 58 21.27 -0.27 1.34
CA GLN A 58 20.26 -1.30 1.12
C GLN A 58 19.13 -1.07 2.14
N PRO A 59 18.10 -0.30 1.78
CA PRO A 59 16.96 -0.09 2.66
C PRO A 59 16.25 -1.41 2.94
N GLU A 60 15.80 -1.57 4.18
CA GLU A 60 14.93 -2.68 4.54
C GLU A 60 13.64 -2.64 3.73
N ILE A 61 13.06 -3.82 3.47
CA ILE A 61 11.80 -3.91 2.74
C ILE A 61 10.69 -3.40 3.65
N PRO A 62 9.89 -2.40 3.25
CA PRO A 62 8.77 -1.93 4.05
C PRO A 62 7.81 -3.07 4.41
N LEU A 63 7.33 -3.09 5.66
CA LEU A 63 6.45 -4.14 6.20
C LEU A 63 5.23 -4.42 5.31
N ILE A 64 4.71 -3.39 4.64
CA ILE A 64 3.57 -3.54 3.74
C ILE A 64 3.89 -4.40 2.51
N CYS A 65 5.12 -4.33 1.99
CA CYS A 65 5.57 -5.19 0.91
C CYS A 65 5.63 -6.66 1.35
N GLU A 66 6.09 -6.91 2.57
CA GLU A 66 6.09 -8.26 3.16
C GLU A 66 4.67 -8.79 3.36
N THR A 67 3.77 -7.93 3.87
CA THR A 67 2.36 -8.25 4.07
C THR A 67 1.67 -8.62 2.77
N VAL A 68 1.87 -7.83 1.71
CA VAL A 68 1.31 -8.13 0.37
C VAL A 68 1.86 -9.45 -0.16
N ARG A 69 3.15 -9.72 0.04
CA ARG A 69 3.81 -10.96 -0.39
C ARG A 69 3.22 -12.18 0.31
N ASP A 70 3.05 -12.13 1.64
CA ASP A 70 2.43 -13.20 2.42
C ASP A 70 0.97 -13.43 2.00
N LEU A 71 0.18 -12.37 1.85
CA LEU A 71 -1.20 -12.47 1.39
C LEU A 71 -1.31 -13.08 -0.02
N CYS A 72 -0.38 -12.72 -0.92
CA CYS A 72 -0.27 -13.32 -2.25
C CYS A 72 -0.01 -14.83 -2.14
N HIS A 73 1.01 -15.22 -1.38
CA HIS A 73 1.38 -16.62 -1.20
C HIS A 73 0.23 -17.45 -0.64
N ARG A 74 -0.46 -16.97 0.40
CA ARG A 74 -1.61 -17.65 1.02
C ARG A 74 -2.80 -17.80 0.08
N THR A 75 -3.04 -16.80 -0.77
CA THR A 75 -4.16 -16.85 -1.72
C THR A 75 -3.86 -17.80 -2.88
N GLU A 76 -2.60 -17.86 -3.32
CA GLU A 76 -2.18 -18.75 -4.41
C GLU A 76 -2.10 -20.22 -3.94
N THR A 77 -1.65 -20.49 -2.71
CA THR A 77 -1.67 -21.86 -2.15
C THR A 77 -3.06 -22.40 -1.86
N ARG A 78 -4.06 -21.54 -1.61
CA ARG A 78 -5.46 -21.98 -1.42
C ARG A 78 -6.20 -22.33 -2.71
N LYS A 79 -5.63 -22.00 -3.88
CA LYS A 79 -6.23 -22.28 -5.19
C LYS A 79 -5.65 -23.52 -5.87
N GLY A 80 -4.60 -24.12 -5.30
CA GLY A 80 -4.08 -25.44 -5.70
C GLY A 80 -4.72 -26.53 -4.87
#